data_AF-A0A1H3XEA8-F1
#
_entry.id   AF-A0A1H3XEA8-F1
#
_cell.length_a   1.000
_cell.length_b   1.000
_cell.length_c   1.000
_cell.angle_alpha   90.00
_cell.angle_beta   90.00
_cell.angle_gamma   90.00
#
_symmetry.space_group_name_H-M   'P 1'
#
loop_
_entity.id
_entity.type
_entity.pdbx_description
1 polymer ?
#
loop_
_entity_poly.entity_id
_entity_poly.type
_entity_poly.pdbx_seq_one_letter_code
_entity_poly.pdbx_strand_id
1 'polypeptide(L)'
;MAMTIMFWLDALVKIAGAVVTVTAAVSLCIGPVRRRVLQKITRDDAARAAIRALLRQQIIDACDKAREQGGMIFYQRENLHDMFTQYEALGGNHGIKDIVDEVLELPTVKIKKQEIEK
;
A
#
# COMPACT_ATOMS: atom_id res chain seq x y z
N MET A 1 -57.41 8.95 34.64
CA MET A 1 -56.42 10.04 34.41
C MET A 1 -55.06 9.74 35.05
N ALA A 2 -54.98 9.37 36.34
CA ALA A 2 -53.69 9.01 36.97
C ALA A 2 -53.03 7.74 36.37
N MET A 3 -53.82 6.70 36.07
CA MET A 3 -53.33 5.43 35.53
C MET A 3 -52.74 5.55 34.11
N THR A 4 -53.27 6.44 33.28
CA THR A 4 -52.72 6.73 31.94
C THR A 4 -51.43 7.56 32.04
N ILE A 5 -51.37 8.53 32.96
CA ILE A 5 -50.16 9.33 33.20
C ILE A 5 -48.99 8.45 33.68
N MET A 6 -49.26 7.52 34.60
CA MET A 6 -48.24 6.60 35.13
C MET A 6 -47.66 5.70 34.03
N PHE A 7 -48.50 5.23 33.10
CA PHE A 7 -48.07 4.42 31.96
C PHE A 7 -47.13 5.17 31.00
N TRP A 8 -47.42 6.44 30.69
CA TRP A 8 -46.56 7.27 29.83
C TRP A 8 -45.23 7.64 30.50
N LEU A 9 -45.23 7.82 31.82
CA LEU A 9 -44.03 8.14 32.58
C LEU A 9 -43.03 6.97 32.57
N ASP A 10 -43.53 5.75 32.77
CA ASP A 10 -42.71 4.53 32.72
C ASP A 10 -42.13 4.28 31.32
N ALA A 11 -42.90 4.56 30.27
CA ALA A 11 -42.44 4.47 28.89
C ALA A 11 -41.28 5.45 28.62
N LEU A 12 -41.39 6.69 29.12
CA LEU A 12 -40.34 7.72 28.98
C LEU A 12 -39.03 7.30 29.66
N VAL A 13 -39.09 6.81 30.90
CA VAL A 13 -37.90 6.40 31.67
C VAL A 13 -37.18 5.23 30.98
N LYS A 14 -37.94 4.26 30.44
CA LYS A 14 -37.36 3.11 29.72
C LYS A 14 -36.65 3.53 28.44
N ILE A 15 -37.22 4.44 27.67
CA ILE A 15 -36.61 4.97 26.44
C ILE A 15 -35.33 5.73 26.77
N ALA A 16 -35.37 6.62 27.77
CA ALA A 16 -34.20 7.39 28.20
C ALA A 16 -33.07 6.46 28.69
N GLY A 17 -33.38 5.44 29.48
CA GLY A 17 -32.41 4.45 29.94
C GLY A 17 -31.77 3.65 28.79
N ALA A 18 -32.56 3.24 27.79
CA ALA A 18 -32.06 2.54 26.61
C ALA A 18 -31.10 3.40 25.77
N VAL A 19 -31.37 4.70 25.63
CA VAL A 19 -30.46 5.63 24.92
C VAL A 19 -29.11 5.74 25.63
N VAL A 20 -29.10 5.85 26.96
CA VAL A 20 -27.85 5.94 27.75
C VAL A 20 -27.01 4.67 27.64
N THR A 21 -27.63 3.50 27.72
CA THR A 21 -26.91 2.22 27.64
C THR A 21 -26.34 1.96 26.24
N VAL A 22 -27.06 2.33 25.17
CA VAL A 22 -26.56 2.24 23.80
C VAL A 22 -25.36 3.18 23.61
N THR A 23 -25.43 4.41 24.11
CA THR A 23 -24.33 5.38 23.97
C THR A 23 -23.06 4.92 24.73
N ALA A 24 -23.23 4.36 25.92
CA ALA A 24 -22.13 3.80 26.71
C ALA A 24 -21.50 2.57 26.03
N ALA A 25 -22.34 1.67 25.49
CA ALA A 25 -21.88 0.49 24.77
C ALA A 25 -21.09 0.86 23.50
N VAL A 26 -21.56 1.85 22.73
CA VAL A 26 -20.83 2.37 21.57
C VAL A 26 -19.48 2.95 21.98
N SER A 27 -19.44 3.73 23.07
CA SER A 27 -18.21 4.33 23.57
C SER A 27 -17.15 3.29 23.96
N LEU A 28 -17.57 2.15 24.52
CA LEU A 28 -16.69 1.04 24.86
C LEU A 28 -16.04 0.40 23.63
N CYS A 29 -16.75 0.40 22.49
CA CYS A 29 -16.31 -0.23 21.24
C CYS A 29 -15.37 0.65 20.39
N ILE A 30 -15.38 1.98 20.57
CA ILE A 30 -14.55 2.90 19.76
C ILE A 30 -13.04 2.63 19.94
N GLY A 31 -12.59 2.47 21.18
CA GLY A 31 -11.18 2.23 21.51
C GLY A 31 -10.57 1.02 20.80
N PRO A 32 -11.13 -0.20 20.96
CA PRO A 32 -10.59 -1.40 20.31
C PRO A 32 -10.71 -1.35 18.78
N VAL A 33 -11.81 -0.81 18.22
CA VAL A 33 -11.96 -0.65 16.77
C VAL A 33 -10.89 0.28 16.21
N ARG A 34 -10.68 1.45 16.84
CA ARG A 34 -9.64 2.41 16.43
C ARG A 34 -8.26 1.77 16.44
N ARG A 35 -7.93 1.01 17.50
CA ARG A 35 -6.64 0.30 17.59
C ARG A 35 -6.46 -0.69 16.44
N ARG A 36 -7.48 -1.50 16.11
CA ARG A 36 -7.39 -2.47 15.00
C ARG A 36 -7.25 -1.80 13.64
N VAL A 37 -7.99 -0.70 13.42
CA VAL A 37 -7.90 0.07 12.17
C VAL A 37 -6.52 0.71 12.04
N LEU A 38 -6.04 1.40 13.07
CA LEU A 38 -4.70 2.00 13.07
C LEU A 38 -3.60 0.95 12.87
N GLN A 39 -3.69 -0.19 13.54
CA GLN A 39 -2.72 -1.29 13.35
C GLN A 39 -2.72 -1.87 11.94
N LYS A 40 -3.89 -1.94 11.27
CA LYS A 40 -3.96 -2.37 9.87
C LYS A 40 -3.32 -1.32 8.96
N ILE A 41 -3.69 -0.05 9.11
CA ILE A 41 -3.12 1.05 8.33
C ILE A 41 -1.59 1.09 8.50
N THR A 42 -1.07 1.04 9.72
CA THR A 42 0.39 1.10 9.93
C THR A 42 1.13 -0.13 9.39
N ARG A 43 0.53 -1.32 9.46
CA ARG A 43 1.09 -2.53 8.83
C ARG A 43 1.11 -2.41 7.31
N ASP A 44 0.04 -1.91 6.72
CA ASP A 44 -0.06 -1.71 5.28
C ASP A 44 0.96 -0.65 4.82
N ASP A 45 1.14 0.43 5.57
CA ASP A 45 2.14 1.46 5.30
C ASP A 45 3.57 0.92 5.41
N ALA A 46 3.87 0.14 6.45
CA ALA A 46 5.18 -0.49 6.61
C ALA A 46 5.48 -1.49 5.48
N ALA A 47 4.49 -2.29 5.08
CA ALA A 47 4.62 -3.21 3.95
C ALA A 47 4.86 -2.45 2.64
N ARG A 48 4.08 -1.39 2.36
CA ARG A 48 4.28 -0.53 1.18
C ARG A 48 5.66 0.11 1.16
N ALA A 49 6.14 0.59 2.31
CA ALA A 49 7.47 1.17 2.42
C ALA A 49 8.58 0.13 2.14
N ALA A 50 8.43 -1.09 2.65
CA ALA A 50 9.37 -2.18 2.38
C ALA A 50 9.38 -2.60 0.90
N ILE A 51 8.21 -2.74 0.27
CA ILE A 51 8.09 -3.06 -1.16
C ILE A 51 8.75 -1.96 -2.00
N ARG A 52 8.49 -0.69 -1.67
CA ARG A 52 9.12 0.45 -2.35
C ARG A 52 10.64 0.44 -2.23
N ALA A 53 11.19 0.10 -1.06
CA ALA A 53 12.64 -0.01 -0.86
C ALA A 53 13.23 -1.17 -1.69
N LEU A 54 12.53 -2.31 -1.74
CA LEU A 54 12.96 -3.47 -2.53
C LEU A 54 12.93 -3.18 -4.03
N LEU A 55 11.87 -2.55 -4.53
CA LEU A 55 11.78 -2.13 -5.94
C LEU A 55 12.89 -1.15 -6.30
N ARG A 56 13.19 -0.17 -5.44
CA ARG A 56 14.30 0.76 -5.65
C ARG A 56 15.62 0.00 -5.86
N GLN A 57 15.92 -0.96 -4.98
CA GLN A 57 17.15 -1.74 -5.09
C GLN A 57 17.19 -2.52 -6.41
N GLN A 58 16.10 -3.20 -6.77
CA GLN A 58 16.05 -3.97 -8.02
C GLN A 58 16.16 -3.10 -9.27
N ILE A 59 15.60 -1.90 -9.26
CA ILE A 59 15.73 -0.91 -10.35
C ILE A 59 17.19 -0.48 -10.50
N ILE A 60 17.87 -0.14 -9.39
CA ILE A 60 19.29 0.23 -9.41
C ILE A 60 20.13 -0.92 -9.95
N ASP A 61 19.94 -2.14 -9.44
CA ASP A 61 20.68 -3.32 -9.89
C ASP A 61 20.48 -3.60 -11.38
N ALA A 62 19.25 -3.39 -11.90
CA ALA A 62 18.95 -3.56 -13.32
C ALA A 62 19.62 -2.47 -14.17
N CYS A 63 19.61 -1.23 -13.70
CA CYS A 63 20.28 -0.10 -14.34
C CYS A 63 21.80 -0.30 -14.40
N ASP A 64 22.41 -0.75 -13.30
CA ASP A 64 23.85 -0.99 -13.24
C ASP A 64 24.26 -2.12 -14.20
N LYS A 65 23.52 -3.23 -14.23
CA LYS A 65 23.73 -4.31 -15.20
C LYS A 65 23.60 -3.82 -16.65
N ALA A 66 22.62 -2.96 -16.93
CA ALA A 66 22.44 -2.39 -18.26
C ALA A 66 23.63 -1.51 -18.67
N ARG A 67 24.17 -0.71 -17.75
CA ARG A 67 25.39 0.09 -17.98
C ARG A 67 26.60 -0.80 -18.23
N GLU A 68 26.80 -1.84 -17.42
CA GLU A 68 27.88 -2.82 -17.60
C GLU A 68 27.82 -3.54 -18.95
N GLN A 69 26.60 -3.84 -19.42
CA GLN A 69 26.36 -4.53 -20.70
C GLN A 69 26.32 -3.57 -21.90
N GLY A 70 26.29 -2.26 -21.67
CA GLY A 70 26.11 -1.23 -22.70
C GLY A 70 24.75 -1.29 -23.39
N GLY A 71 23.74 -1.88 -22.75
CA GLY A 71 22.42 -2.12 -23.35
C GLY A 71 21.57 -3.10 -22.55
N MET A 72 20.31 -3.23 -22.95
CA MET A 72 19.36 -4.17 -22.35
C MET A 72 18.68 -4.98 -23.43
N ILE A 73 18.37 -6.24 -23.15
CA ILE A 73 17.49 -7.03 -24.02
C ILE A 73 16.02 -6.66 -23.77
N PHE A 74 15.15 -6.89 -24.74
CA PHE A 74 13.77 -6.37 -24.73
C PHE A 74 13.00 -6.66 -23.42
N TYR A 75 13.07 -7.89 -22.90
CA TYR A 75 12.34 -8.24 -21.67
C TYR A 75 12.90 -7.56 -20.42
N GLN A 76 14.21 -7.26 -20.36
CA GLN A 76 14.81 -6.55 -19.23
C GLN A 76 14.31 -5.11 -19.18
N ARG A 77 14.17 -4.50 -20.35
CA ARG A 77 13.63 -3.15 -20.51
C ARG A 77 12.17 -3.05 -20.08
N GLU A 78 11.34 -4.00 -20.50
CA GLU A 78 9.92 -4.08 -20.09
C GLU A 78 9.82 -4.30 -18.57
N ASN A 79 10.60 -5.22 -18.02
CA ASN A 79 10.65 -5.45 -16.57
C ASN A 79 11.11 -4.21 -15.79
N LEU A 80 12.12 -3.48 -16.28
CA LEU A 80 12.58 -2.23 -15.66
C LEU A 80 11.46 -1.17 -15.65
N HIS A 81 10.75 -1.02 -16.76
CA HIS A 81 9.62 -0.11 -16.88
C HIS A 81 8.48 -0.47 -15.90
N ASP A 82 8.13 -1.74 -15.78
CA ASP A 82 7.09 -2.20 -14.88
C ASP A 82 7.47 -2.02 -13.41
N MET A 83 8.71 -2.36 -13.04
CA MET A 83 9.24 -2.12 -11.70
C MET A 83 9.21 -0.63 -11.35
N PHE A 84 9.63 0.24 -12.29
CA PHE A 84 9.63 1.68 -12.08
C PHE A 84 8.20 2.24 -11.94
N THR A 85 7.27 1.79 -12.78
CA THR A 85 5.84 2.19 -12.71
C THR A 85 5.23 1.84 -11.34
N GLN A 86 5.48 0.63 -10.83
CA GLN A 86 4.99 0.21 -9.51
C GLN A 86 5.68 0.98 -8.38
N TYR A 87 6.97 1.26 -8.53
CA TYR A 87 7.74 2.05 -7.58
C TYR A 87 7.19 3.48 -7.45
N GLU A 88 6.91 4.16 -8.58
CA GLU A 88 6.28 5.49 -8.58
C GLU A 88 4.88 5.45 -7.96
N ALA A 89 4.07 4.43 -8.29
CA ALA A 89 2.73 4.26 -7.72
C ALA A 89 2.74 4.09 -6.17
N LEU A 90 3.84 3.59 -5.60
CA LEU A 90 4.05 3.51 -4.14
C LEU A 90 4.59 4.82 -3.52
N GLY A 91 4.63 5.91 -4.28
CA GLY A 91 5.17 7.21 -3.86
C GLY A 91 6.70 7.26 -3.88
N GLY A 92 7.34 6.42 -4.69
CA GLY A 92 8.79 6.45 -4.89
C GLY A 92 9.21 7.61 -5.78
N ASN A 93 10.07 8.49 -5.29
CA ASN A 93 10.93 9.34 -6.13
C ASN A 93 12.10 9.88 -5.31
N HIS A 94 13.30 9.38 -5.59
CA HIS A 94 14.56 9.84 -5.01
C HIS A 94 15.63 9.93 -6.13
N GLY A 95 15.30 10.56 -7.26
CA GLY A 95 16.20 10.65 -8.42
C GLY A 95 16.33 9.35 -9.24
N ILE A 96 15.55 8.32 -8.92
CA ILE A 96 15.54 7.04 -9.65
C ILE A 96 15.07 7.21 -11.09
N LYS A 97 14.18 8.18 -11.35
CA LYS A 97 13.67 8.45 -12.69
C LYS A 97 14.79 8.77 -13.68
N ASP A 98 15.68 9.69 -13.31
CA ASP A 98 16.78 10.11 -14.18
C ASP A 98 17.72 8.93 -14.50
N ILE A 99 17.96 8.05 -13.51
CA ILE A 99 18.77 6.83 -13.68
C ILE A 99 18.11 5.86 -14.66
N VAL A 100 16.78 5.68 -14.56
CA VAL A 100 16.02 4.80 -15.46
C VAL A 100 16.00 5.39 -16.87
N ASP A 101 15.72 6.68 -17.01
CA ASP A 101 15.64 7.36 -18.30
C ASP A 101 16.99 7.28 -19.05
N GLU A 102 18.12 7.52 -18.36
CA GLU A 102 19.48 7.36 -18.91
C GLU A 102 19.70 5.94 -19.47
N VAL A 103 19.31 4.92 -18.71
CA VAL A 103 19.49 3.51 -19.09
C VAL A 103 18.56 3.11 -20.24
N LEU A 104 17.38 3.73 -20.35
CA LEU A 104 16.47 3.52 -21.47
C LEU A 104 17.01 4.10 -22.78
N GLU A 105 17.94 5.04 -22.77
CA GLU A 105 18.61 5.52 -23.99
C GLU A 105 19.61 4.50 -24.56
N LEU A 106 20.06 3.53 -23.76
CA LEU A 106 20.97 2.48 -24.22
C LEU A 106 20.33 1.60 -25.30
N PRO A 107 21.11 1.01 -26.22
CA PRO A 107 20.57 0.17 -27.29
C PRO A 107 19.85 -1.07 -26.75
N THR A 108 18.85 -1.54 -27.51
CA THR A 108 18.23 -2.83 -27.25
C THR A 108 19.09 -3.94 -27.85
N VAL A 109 19.68 -4.77 -26.99
CA VAL A 109 20.53 -5.89 -27.41
C VAL A 109 19.64 -7.07 -27.80
N LYS A 110 19.95 -7.73 -28.91
CA LYS A 110 19.30 -9.01 -29.27
C LYS A 110 20.01 -10.12 -28.52
N ILE A 111 19.27 -11.00 -27.85
CA ILE A 111 19.85 -12.20 -27.23
C ILE A 111 20.48 -13.03 -28.35
N LYS A 112 21.82 -13.09 -28.38
CA LYS A 112 22.49 -14.15 -29.12
C LYS A 112 22.22 -15.44 -28.35
N LYS A 113 21.47 -16.33 -28.98
CA LYS A 113 21.21 -17.68 -28.49
C LYS A 113 22.56 -18.44 -28.50
N GLN A 114 23.38 -18.33 -27.47
CA GLN A 114 24.63 -19.08 -27.35
C GLN A 114 24.68 -19.86 -26.04
N GLU A 115 24.77 -21.18 -26.21
CA GLU A 115 25.18 -22.22 -25.26
C GLU A 115 24.33 -22.42 -24.00
N ILE A 116 23.09 -22.90 -24.17
CA ILE A 116 22.52 -23.90 -23.26
C ILE A 116 23.05 -25.27 -23.73
N GLU A 117 24.36 -25.45 -23.68
CA GLU A 117 25.01 -26.75 -23.87
C GLU A 117 26.44 -26.70 -23.33
N LYS A 118 26.58 -26.56 -22.01
CA LYS A 118 27.70 -27.09 -21.23
C LYS A 118 27.20 -27.56 -19.88
#